data_AF-A0A850Q2H7-F1
#
_entry.id   AF-A0A850Q2H7-F1
#
_cell.length_a   1.000
_cell.length_b   1.000
_cell.length_c   1.000
_cell.angle_alpha   90.00
_cell.angle_beta   90.00
_cell.angle_gamma   90.00
#
_symmetry.space_group_name_H-M   'P 1'
#
loop_
_entity.id
_entity.type
_entity.pdbx_description
1 polymer ?
#
loop_
_entity_poly.entity_id
_entity_poly.type
_entity_poly.pdbx_seq_one_letter_code
_entity_poly.pdbx_strand_id
1 'polypeptide(L)'
;MSYQQYYAGFILDSVNKFLRTSDKYAAWKLLLESLSLFEVQFNFEPAQFIEESDSVIHIANNLLSRGIPTRPSVYLENRFAELLGLTIKKETKGSIAFDFRTQPDDDFRNLLLRSFCLIDPRISRPLAIQEILGSEFEQSVLTGLLPSIAGGLFISQLIEPQRPLKSLIKEDLRGFQSQSVDFSIEIPLYFDPQKFPGVDPRHRNLAIEVDGPHHADFNQRILDIIRDRAADCDTVRITQNDSISLAADKKALITSFLDRHYIRY
;
A
#
# COMPACT_ATOMS: atom_id res chain seq x y z
N MET A 1 -19.11 -5.45 -17.07
CA MET A 1 -18.42 -6.34 -16.12
C MET A 1 -18.61 -5.74 -14.75
N SER A 2 -19.05 -6.56 -13.79
CA SER A 2 -19.26 -6.13 -12.42
C SER A 2 -18.06 -6.59 -11.58
N TYR A 3 -17.66 -5.80 -10.61
CA TYR A 3 -16.62 -6.16 -9.65
C TYR A 3 -17.15 -5.97 -8.24
N GLN A 4 -16.65 -6.78 -7.31
CA GLN A 4 -16.96 -6.64 -5.90
C GLN A 4 -15.71 -6.80 -5.06
N GLN A 5 -15.63 -5.97 -4.03
CA GLN A 5 -14.57 -5.96 -3.05
C GLN A 5 -14.89 -6.91 -1.90
N TYR A 6 -13.88 -7.68 -1.52
CA TYR A 6 -13.92 -8.65 -0.43
C TYR A 6 -12.67 -8.48 0.43
N TYR A 7 -12.72 -9.03 1.64
CA TYR A 7 -11.60 -8.95 2.57
C TYR A 7 -11.32 -10.32 3.19
N ALA A 8 -10.10 -10.81 3.04
CA ALA A 8 -9.66 -12.07 3.62
C ALA A 8 -8.34 -11.88 4.37
N GLY A 9 -8.30 -12.37 5.61
CA GLY A 9 -7.09 -12.33 6.43
C GLY A 9 -7.33 -12.89 7.82
N PHE A 10 -6.24 -13.21 8.52
CA PHE A 10 -6.25 -13.58 9.93
C PHE A 10 -5.30 -12.71 10.72
N ILE A 11 -5.66 -12.39 11.96
CA ILE A 11 -4.78 -11.72 12.92
C ILE A 11 -4.74 -12.51 14.22
N LEU A 12 -3.53 -12.86 14.66
CA LEU A 12 -3.33 -13.55 15.93
C LEU A 12 -3.98 -12.77 17.09
N ASP A 13 -4.63 -13.48 18.01
CA ASP A 13 -5.41 -12.87 19.08
C ASP A 13 -4.55 -11.93 19.96
N SER A 14 -3.33 -12.35 20.29
CA SER A 14 -2.36 -11.55 21.04
C SER A 14 -1.98 -10.25 20.32
N VAL A 15 -1.74 -10.33 19.00
CA VAL A 15 -1.37 -9.19 18.16
C VAL A 15 -2.53 -8.20 18.05
N ASN A 16 -3.75 -8.68 17.81
CA ASN A 16 -4.94 -7.83 17.74
C ASN A 16 -5.20 -7.11 19.08
N LYS A 17 -5.07 -7.82 20.20
CA LYS A 17 -5.16 -7.22 21.54
C LYS A 17 -4.10 -6.12 21.74
N PHE A 18 -2.86 -6.40 21.35
CA PHE A 18 -1.76 -5.45 21.47
C PHE A 18 -1.95 -4.20 20.59
N LEU A 19 -2.39 -4.35 19.34
CA LEU A 19 -2.66 -3.19 18.48
C LEU A 19 -3.79 -2.30 19.01
N ARG A 20 -4.81 -2.91 19.66
CA ARG A 20 -5.95 -2.19 20.27
C ARG A 20 -5.57 -1.32 21.46
N THR A 21 -4.43 -1.56 22.11
CA THR A 21 -3.97 -0.70 23.21
C THR A 21 -3.23 0.55 22.70
N SER A 22 -2.93 0.63 21.40
CA SER A 22 -2.30 1.81 20.79
C SER A 22 -3.31 2.93 20.58
N ASP A 23 -2.90 4.15 20.89
CA ASP A 23 -3.48 5.41 20.39
C ASP A 23 -3.65 5.45 18.85
N LYS A 24 -2.81 4.70 18.12
CA LYS A 24 -2.81 4.58 16.65
C LYS A 24 -3.70 3.44 16.12
N TYR A 25 -4.52 2.80 16.95
CA TYR A 25 -5.33 1.64 16.53
C TYR A 25 -6.17 1.89 15.27
N ALA A 26 -6.70 3.10 15.08
CA ALA A 26 -7.46 3.45 13.87
C ALA A 26 -6.62 3.33 12.59
N ALA A 27 -5.38 3.83 12.61
CA ALA A 27 -4.46 3.70 11.48
C ALA A 27 -4.09 2.23 11.22
N TRP A 28 -3.87 1.47 12.28
CA TRP A 28 -3.62 0.03 12.19
C TRP A 28 -4.76 -0.74 11.55
N LYS A 29 -6.01 -0.40 11.92
CA LYS A 29 -7.20 -1.03 11.34
C LYS A 29 -7.28 -0.80 9.84
N LEU A 30 -7.04 0.44 9.40
CA LEU A 30 -7.05 0.78 7.98
C LEU A 30 -5.95 0.06 7.18
N LEU A 31 -4.75 -0.07 7.75
CA LEU A 31 -3.67 -0.86 7.15
C LEU A 31 -4.06 -2.34 7.03
N LEU A 32 -4.62 -2.93 8.08
CA LEU A 32 -5.07 -4.32 8.04
C LEU A 32 -6.18 -4.55 7.01
N GLU A 33 -7.10 -3.59 6.87
CA GLU A 33 -8.14 -3.61 5.84
C GLU A 33 -7.53 -3.52 4.44
N SER A 34 -6.55 -2.64 4.21
CA SER A 34 -5.90 -2.53 2.89
C SER A 34 -5.10 -3.78 2.52
N LEU A 35 -4.43 -4.41 3.49
CA LEU A 35 -3.66 -5.64 3.28
C LEU A 35 -4.53 -6.89 3.07
N SER A 36 -5.80 -6.84 3.47
CA SER A 36 -6.74 -7.96 3.34
C SER A 36 -7.74 -7.80 2.20
N LEU A 37 -7.79 -6.62 1.58
CA LEU A 37 -8.67 -6.30 0.46
C LEU A 37 -8.27 -7.06 -0.81
N PHE A 38 -9.26 -7.63 -1.49
CA PHE A 38 -9.10 -8.15 -2.84
C PHE A 38 -10.36 -7.91 -3.66
N GLU A 39 -10.19 -7.85 -4.98
CA GLU A 39 -11.27 -7.63 -5.93
C GLU A 39 -11.54 -8.90 -6.73
N VAL A 40 -12.81 -9.25 -6.88
CA VAL A 40 -13.24 -10.32 -7.77
C VAL A 40 -14.04 -9.70 -8.90
N GLN A 41 -13.58 -9.93 -10.13
CA GLN A 41 -14.26 -9.53 -11.35
C GLN A 41 -15.05 -10.72 -11.90
N PHE A 42 -16.32 -10.47 -12.22
CA PHE A 42 -17.21 -11.50 -12.77
C PHE A 42 -17.97 -10.98 -13.99
N ASN A 43 -18.25 -11.91 -14.90
CA ASN A 43 -18.99 -11.68 -16.13
C ASN A 43 -20.48 -12.09 -16.02
N PHE A 44 -20.96 -12.33 -14.80
CA PHE A 44 -22.33 -12.69 -14.47
C PHE A 44 -22.84 -11.85 -13.29
N GLU A 45 -24.15 -11.82 -13.07
CA GLU A 45 -24.77 -11.15 -11.92
C GLU A 45 -24.75 -12.09 -10.70
N PRO A 46 -24.03 -11.76 -9.60
CA PRO A 46 -23.87 -12.67 -8.45
C PRO A 46 -25.19 -13.06 -7.78
N ALA A 47 -26.18 -12.16 -7.79
CA ALA A 47 -27.48 -12.36 -7.15
C ALA A 47 -28.26 -13.55 -7.71
N GLN A 48 -27.94 -14.03 -8.92
CA GLN A 48 -28.65 -15.13 -9.57
C GLN A 48 -28.29 -16.53 -9.01
N PHE A 49 -27.25 -16.64 -8.18
CA PHE A 49 -26.70 -17.94 -7.74
C PHE A 49 -26.82 -18.19 -6.22
N ILE A 50 -27.47 -17.29 -5.47
CA ILE A 50 -27.50 -17.35 -4.00
C ILE A 50 -28.61 -18.28 -3.46
N GLU A 51 -29.66 -18.58 -4.26
CA GLU A 51 -30.86 -19.27 -3.75
C GLU A 51 -30.71 -20.80 -3.58
N GLU A 52 -29.64 -21.43 -4.07
CA GLU A 52 -29.43 -22.89 -4.02
C GLU A 52 -28.06 -23.34 -3.46
N SER A 53 -27.32 -22.48 -2.76
CA SER A 53 -25.97 -22.86 -2.29
C SER A 53 -25.94 -23.67 -1.00
N ASP A 54 -25.09 -24.69 -0.94
CA ASP A 54 -24.84 -25.51 0.25
C ASP A 54 -24.39 -24.65 1.45
N SER A 55 -24.83 -25.02 2.65
CA SER A 55 -24.34 -24.50 3.94
C SER A 55 -22.81 -24.38 4.03
N VAL A 56 -22.05 -25.32 3.45
CA VAL A 56 -20.58 -25.27 3.40
C VAL A 56 -20.09 -24.09 2.57
N ILE A 57 -20.76 -23.79 1.45
CA ILE A 57 -20.44 -22.65 0.58
C ILE A 57 -20.73 -21.35 1.33
N HIS A 58 -21.84 -21.27 2.08
CA HIS A 58 -22.13 -20.11 2.93
C HIS A 58 -21.08 -19.91 4.03
N ILE A 59 -20.56 -20.98 4.64
CA ILE A 59 -19.49 -20.90 5.64
C ILE A 59 -18.20 -20.40 4.97
N ALA A 60 -17.80 -20.99 3.84
CA ALA A 60 -16.62 -20.56 3.10
C ALA A 60 -16.72 -19.08 2.68
N ASN A 61 -17.88 -18.67 2.15
CA ASN A 61 -18.13 -17.29 1.79
C ASN A 61 -18.04 -16.34 3.00
N ASN A 62 -18.57 -16.75 4.16
CA ASN A 62 -18.44 -15.97 5.39
C ASN A 62 -16.99 -15.86 5.87
N LEU A 63 -16.16 -16.90 5.67
CA LEU A 63 -14.73 -16.86 6.01
C LEU A 63 -13.94 -15.94 5.06
N LEU A 64 -14.37 -15.83 3.79
CA LEU A 64 -13.71 -15.01 2.76
C LEU A 64 -14.19 -13.56 2.69
N SER A 65 -15.42 -13.27 3.12
CA SER A 65 -16.07 -11.97 2.88
C SER A 65 -16.11 -11.03 4.08
N ARG A 66 -15.80 -11.50 5.30
CA ARG A 66 -15.97 -10.71 6.53
C ARG A 66 -14.78 -9.78 6.82
N GLY A 67 -14.54 -8.83 5.92
CA GLY A 67 -14.15 -7.43 6.17
C GLY A 67 -12.88 -7.06 6.97
N ILE A 68 -12.44 -7.85 7.92
CA ILE A 68 -11.38 -7.54 8.89
C ILE A 68 -10.65 -8.86 9.15
N PRO A 69 -9.31 -8.87 9.31
CA PRO A 69 -8.61 -10.07 9.72
C PRO A 69 -9.32 -10.73 10.91
N THR A 70 -9.84 -11.94 10.70
CA THR A 70 -10.60 -12.64 11.73
C THR A 70 -9.62 -13.29 12.69
N ARG A 71 -10.13 -13.79 13.83
CA ARG A 71 -9.31 -14.70 14.64
C ARG A 71 -8.98 -15.94 13.79
N PRO A 72 -7.71 -16.38 13.76
CA PRO A 72 -7.35 -17.64 13.14
C PRO A 72 -7.94 -18.82 13.93
N SER A 73 -7.89 -20.00 13.32
CA SER A 73 -8.27 -21.23 14.02
C SER A 73 -7.35 -21.49 15.22
N VAL A 74 -7.86 -22.20 16.23
CA VAL A 74 -7.07 -22.62 17.40
C VAL A 74 -5.85 -23.46 16.97
N TYR A 75 -5.98 -24.20 15.88
CA TYR A 75 -4.86 -24.93 15.27
C TYR A 75 -3.72 -23.98 14.91
N LEU A 76 -4.00 -22.93 14.13
CA LEU A 76 -2.98 -21.95 13.72
C LEU A 76 -2.38 -21.23 14.93
N GLU A 77 -3.20 -20.78 15.87
CA GLU A 77 -2.71 -20.13 17.10
C GLU A 77 -1.74 -21.03 17.89
N ASN A 78 -2.07 -22.32 18.06
CA ASN A 78 -1.17 -23.28 18.71
C ASN A 78 0.15 -23.41 17.94
N ARG A 79 0.10 -23.48 16.60
CA ARG A 79 1.33 -23.57 15.78
C ARG A 79 2.22 -22.34 15.95
N PHE A 80 1.66 -21.13 15.98
CA PHE A 80 2.45 -19.92 16.24
C PHE A 80 2.99 -19.87 17.67
N ALA A 81 2.17 -20.28 18.66
CA ALA A 81 2.61 -20.36 20.05
C ALA A 81 3.76 -21.35 20.26
N GLU A 82 3.72 -22.51 19.60
CA GLU A 82 4.77 -23.53 19.61
C GLU A 82 6.05 -23.06 18.93
N LEU A 83 5.94 -22.47 17.73
CA LEU A 83 7.10 -22.08 16.92
C LEU A 83 7.82 -20.85 17.48
N LEU A 84 7.07 -19.84 17.94
CA LEU A 84 7.65 -18.57 18.38
C LEU A 84 7.88 -18.54 19.89
N GLY A 85 7.15 -19.34 20.67
CA GLY A 85 7.25 -19.34 22.13
C GLY A 85 6.77 -18.05 22.80
N LEU A 86 6.18 -17.10 22.05
CA LEU A 86 5.83 -15.76 22.54
C LEU A 86 4.50 -15.71 23.30
N THR A 87 3.59 -16.64 23.02
CA THR A 87 2.24 -16.66 23.59
C THR A 87 2.00 -17.90 24.46
N ILE A 88 0.97 -17.82 25.29
CA ILE A 88 0.45 -18.93 26.08
C ILE A 88 -1.05 -19.04 25.88
N LYS A 89 -1.51 -20.27 25.62
CA LYS A 89 -2.93 -20.60 25.54
C LYS A 89 -3.55 -20.53 26.93
N LYS A 90 -4.66 -19.80 27.05
CA LYS A 90 -5.52 -19.78 28.24
C LYS A 90 -6.90 -20.27 27.86
N GLU A 91 -7.38 -21.25 28.61
CA GLU A 91 -8.73 -21.79 28.46
C GLU A 91 -9.53 -21.43 29.71
N THR A 92 -10.65 -20.74 29.50
CA THR A 92 -11.66 -20.52 30.53
C THR A 92 -12.99 -21.07 30.03
N LYS A 93 -13.96 -21.32 30.91
CA LYS A 93 -15.26 -21.92 30.55
C LYS A 93 -15.92 -21.12 29.41
N GLY A 94 -15.81 -21.63 28.17
CA GLY A 94 -16.38 -21.03 26.97
C GLY A 94 -15.47 -20.12 26.14
N SER A 95 -14.19 -19.93 26.50
CA SER A 95 -13.28 -19.11 25.70
C SER A 95 -11.84 -19.64 25.66
N ILE A 96 -11.21 -19.45 24.49
CA ILE A 96 -9.79 -19.72 24.27
C ILE A 96 -9.14 -18.38 23.90
N ALA A 97 -8.05 -18.05 24.60
CA ALA A 97 -7.27 -16.86 24.37
C ALA A 97 -5.79 -17.22 24.25
N PHE A 98 -5.06 -16.44 23.46
CA PHE A 98 -3.62 -16.52 23.37
C PHE A 98 -3.04 -15.17 23.82
N ASP A 99 -2.43 -15.15 25.00
CA ASP A 99 -1.84 -13.94 25.56
C ASP A 99 -0.31 -14.00 25.43
N PHE A 100 0.34 -12.85 25.29
CA PHE A 100 1.80 -12.81 25.35
C PHE A 100 2.30 -13.27 26.73
N ARG A 101 3.39 -14.05 26.73
CA ARG A 101 4.05 -14.49 27.98
C ARG A 101 4.67 -13.33 28.74
N THR A 102 5.21 -12.37 27.99
CA THR A 102 5.80 -11.12 28.47
C THR A 102 5.15 -9.96 27.75
N GLN A 103 4.96 -8.82 28.43
CA GLN A 103 4.40 -7.65 27.75
C GLN A 103 5.33 -7.20 26.62
N PRO A 104 4.83 -7.05 25.38
CA PRO A 104 5.66 -6.55 24.29
C PRO A 104 6.03 -5.08 24.51
N ASP A 105 7.25 -4.73 24.13
CA ASP A 105 7.78 -3.37 24.20
C ASP A 105 7.57 -2.62 22.87
N ASP A 106 8.11 -1.40 22.79
CA ASP A 106 8.04 -0.58 21.58
C ASP A 106 8.91 -1.12 20.43
N ASP A 107 9.97 -1.87 20.73
CA ASP A 107 10.77 -2.53 19.70
C ASP A 107 9.97 -3.64 19.01
N PHE A 108 9.21 -4.44 19.77
CA PHE A 108 8.27 -5.40 19.20
C PHE A 108 7.21 -4.71 18.33
N ARG A 109 6.70 -3.55 18.76
CA ARG A 109 5.76 -2.74 17.96
C ARG A 109 6.37 -2.32 16.62
N ASN A 110 7.63 -1.89 16.62
CA ASN A 110 8.36 -1.52 15.41
C ASN A 110 8.64 -2.71 14.50
N LEU A 111 8.97 -3.87 15.07
CA LEU A 111 9.09 -5.13 14.32
C LEU A 111 7.78 -5.54 13.67
N LEU A 112 6.68 -5.43 14.42
CA LEU A 112 5.35 -5.72 13.91
C LEU A 112 4.95 -4.75 12.78
N LEU A 113 5.23 -3.44 12.93
CA LEU A 113 5.09 -2.44 11.85
C LEU A 113 5.81 -2.86 10.58
N ARG A 114 7.08 -3.23 10.70
CA ARG A 114 7.89 -3.70 9.56
C ARG A 114 7.30 -4.96 8.92
N SER A 115 6.75 -5.87 9.71
CA SER A 115 6.15 -7.10 9.18
C SER A 115 4.91 -6.89 8.31
N PHE A 116 4.22 -5.74 8.46
CA PHE A 116 3.10 -5.36 7.60
C PHE A 116 3.54 -4.71 6.28
N CYS A 117 4.83 -4.41 6.14
CA CYS A 117 5.38 -3.93 4.87
C CYS A 117 5.64 -5.14 3.97
N LEU A 118 4.74 -5.40 3.03
CA LEU A 118 4.79 -6.57 2.13
C LEU A 118 5.86 -6.47 1.01
N ILE A 119 6.89 -5.66 1.21
CA ILE A 119 7.97 -5.49 0.24
C ILE A 119 8.94 -6.66 0.43
N ASP A 120 9.33 -7.34 -0.65
CA ASP A 120 10.43 -8.30 -0.60
C ASP A 120 11.74 -7.60 -0.99
N PRO A 121 12.70 -7.39 -0.07
CA PRO A 121 13.97 -6.73 -0.38
C PRO A 121 14.85 -7.54 -1.35
N ARG A 122 14.60 -8.84 -1.47
CA ARG A 122 15.44 -9.77 -2.24
C ARG A 122 15.16 -9.70 -3.73
N ILE A 123 14.15 -8.93 -4.15
CA ILE A 123 13.87 -8.70 -5.55
C ILE A 123 15.09 -8.03 -6.21
N SER A 124 15.67 -8.77 -7.14
CA SER A 124 16.90 -8.40 -7.87
C SER A 124 16.62 -8.10 -9.34
N ARG A 125 15.35 -8.11 -9.76
CA ARG A 125 14.91 -7.78 -11.10
C ARG A 125 13.64 -6.93 -10.99
N PRO A 126 13.46 -5.89 -11.83
CA PRO A 126 12.19 -5.20 -11.90
C PRO A 126 11.07 -6.21 -12.14
N LEU A 127 9.97 -6.11 -11.39
CA LEU A 127 8.74 -6.83 -11.74
C LEU A 127 8.28 -6.39 -13.14
N ALA A 128 7.45 -7.19 -13.80
CA ALA A 128 7.04 -7.03 -15.21
C ALA A 128 6.29 -5.70 -15.49
N ILE A 129 7.07 -4.61 -15.50
CA ILE A 129 6.68 -3.21 -15.67
C ILE A 129 7.21 -2.69 -17.02
N GLN A 130 8.21 -3.38 -17.59
CA GLN A 130 8.94 -2.94 -18.79
C GLN A 130 8.07 -2.83 -20.04
N GLU A 131 7.00 -3.64 -20.15
CA GLU A 131 6.09 -3.60 -21.30
C GLU A 131 5.16 -2.36 -21.29
N ILE A 132 5.13 -1.60 -20.19
CA ILE A 132 4.21 -0.47 -19.98
C ILE A 132 4.93 0.89 -20.14
N LEU A 133 6.26 0.91 -20.20
CA LEU A 133 7.05 2.15 -20.24
C LEU A 133 7.03 2.79 -21.64
N GLY A 134 6.95 4.12 -21.67
CA GLY A 134 6.87 4.93 -22.88
C GLY A 134 8.23 5.26 -23.52
N SER A 135 9.34 5.11 -22.77
CA SER A 135 10.67 5.51 -23.25
C SER A 135 11.84 4.76 -22.59
N GLU A 136 13.00 4.72 -23.27
CA GLU A 136 14.26 4.21 -22.69
C GLU A 136 14.69 5.02 -21.46
N PHE A 137 14.31 6.30 -21.40
CA PHE A 137 14.64 7.16 -20.27
C PHE A 137 13.83 6.78 -19.02
N GLU A 138 12.53 6.54 -19.16
CA GLU A 138 11.70 5.96 -18.08
C GLU A 138 12.28 4.63 -17.59
N GLN A 139 12.74 3.77 -18.50
CA GLN A 139 13.38 2.52 -18.14
C GLN A 139 14.63 2.76 -17.28
N SER A 140 15.49 3.71 -17.67
CA SER A 140 16.69 4.07 -16.90
C SER A 140 16.35 4.61 -15.50
N VAL A 141 15.26 5.35 -15.36
CA VAL A 141 14.77 5.87 -14.07
C VAL A 141 14.31 4.71 -13.17
N LEU A 142 13.51 3.79 -13.72
CA LEU A 142 12.97 2.65 -12.97
C LEU A 142 14.05 1.64 -12.57
N THR A 143 15.01 1.35 -13.44
CA THR A 143 16.00 0.28 -13.21
C THR A 143 17.32 0.79 -12.62
N GLY A 144 17.57 2.10 -12.63
CA GLY A 144 18.81 2.71 -12.15
C GLY A 144 18.59 3.74 -11.06
N LEU A 145 17.95 4.87 -11.41
CA LEU A 145 17.86 6.03 -10.54
C LEU A 145 17.05 5.74 -9.26
N LEU A 146 15.81 5.28 -9.37
CA LEU A 146 14.96 4.99 -8.21
C LEU A 146 15.56 3.91 -7.30
N PRO A 147 16.08 2.78 -7.82
CA PRO A 147 16.81 1.79 -7.01
C PRO A 147 18.01 2.38 -6.26
N SER A 148 18.77 3.30 -6.87
CA SER A 148 19.91 3.95 -6.22
C SER A 148 19.52 4.83 -5.03
N ILE A 149 18.29 5.36 -5.02
CA ILE A 149 17.75 6.18 -3.92
C ILE A 149 17.13 5.29 -2.84
N ALA A 150 16.36 4.29 -3.25
CA ALA A 150 15.65 3.37 -2.35
C ALA A 150 16.58 2.35 -1.67
N GLY A 151 17.74 2.05 -2.27
CA GLY A 151 18.68 1.04 -1.78
C GLY A 151 18.49 -0.35 -2.39
N GLY A 152 17.71 -0.47 -3.46
CA GLY A 152 17.51 -1.76 -4.15
C GLY A 152 16.39 -1.76 -5.18
N LEU A 153 16.34 -2.81 -6.01
CA LEU A 153 15.33 -3.01 -7.06
C LEU A 153 13.94 -3.37 -6.52
N PHE A 154 13.83 -3.69 -5.23
CA PHE A 154 12.56 -3.94 -4.56
C PHE A 154 11.57 -2.77 -4.67
N ILE A 155 12.05 -1.55 -4.92
CA ILE A 155 11.22 -0.36 -5.13
C ILE A 155 10.22 -0.52 -6.28
N SER A 156 10.52 -1.40 -7.24
CA SER A 156 9.59 -1.75 -8.32
C SER A 156 8.28 -2.37 -7.84
N GLN A 157 8.21 -2.93 -6.63
CA GLN A 157 6.96 -3.42 -6.02
C GLN A 157 5.99 -2.30 -5.62
N LEU A 158 6.51 -1.08 -5.49
CA LEU A 158 5.75 0.07 -5.02
C LEU A 158 5.38 1.03 -6.14
N ILE A 159 5.91 0.81 -7.35
CA ILE A 159 5.76 1.70 -8.49
C ILE A 159 4.64 1.20 -9.39
N GLU A 160 3.65 2.05 -9.59
CA GLU A 160 2.62 1.89 -10.63
C GLU A 160 3.00 2.78 -11.83
N PRO A 161 3.34 2.18 -12.99
CA PRO A 161 3.63 2.93 -14.22
C PRO A 161 2.33 3.47 -14.84
N GLN A 162 2.42 4.62 -15.51
CA GLN A 162 1.34 5.17 -16.35
C GLN A 162 -0.01 5.30 -15.61
N ARG A 163 0.02 5.68 -14.32
CA ARG A 163 -1.18 5.79 -13.48
C ARG A 163 -2.08 6.93 -13.97
N PRO A 164 -3.38 6.70 -14.25
CA PRO A 164 -4.30 7.75 -14.69
C PRO A 164 -4.45 8.86 -13.65
N LEU A 165 -4.33 10.13 -14.06
CA LEU A 165 -4.45 11.30 -13.17
C LEU A 165 -5.79 11.37 -12.43
N LYS A 166 -6.86 10.87 -13.06
CA LYS A 166 -8.19 10.77 -12.43
C LYS A 166 -8.19 9.97 -11.11
N SER A 167 -7.19 9.11 -10.88
CA SER A 167 -7.04 8.33 -9.64
C SER A 167 -6.23 9.06 -8.55
N LEU A 168 -5.68 10.24 -8.87
CA LEU A 168 -4.80 11.04 -8.00
C LEU A 168 -5.41 12.42 -7.64
N ILE A 169 -6.45 12.86 -8.34
CA ILE A 169 -7.11 14.15 -8.14
C ILE A 169 -8.42 14.00 -7.36
N LYS A 170 -8.71 14.95 -6.47
CA LYS A 170 -9.96 14.98 -5.67
C LYS A 170 -11.15 15.54 -6.43
N GLU A 171 -10.90 16.44 -7.38
CA GLU A 171 -11.92 17.11 -8.17
C GLU A 171 -11.87 16.63 -9.61
N ASP A 172 -13.04 16.45 -10.23
CA ASP A 172 -13.16 16.11 -11.64
C ASP A 172 -12.80 17.33 -12.50
N LEU A 173 -11.49 17.53 -12.67
CA LEU A 173 -10.97 18.55 -13.57
C LEU A 173 -11.20 18.11 -15.01
N ARG A 174 -12.24 18.69 -15.62
CA ARG A 174 -12.52 18.55 -17.05
C ARG A 174 -11.26 18.87 -17.87
N GLY A 175 -10.75 17.89 -18.60
CA GLY A 175 -9.57 18.03 -19.48
C GLY A 175 -8.36 17.14 -19.11
N PHE A 176 -8.33 16.55 -17.90
CA PHE A 176 -7.21 15.71 -17.45
C PHE A 176 -7.54 14.21 -17.41
N GLN A 177 -8.72 13.80 -17.86
CA GLN A 177 -9.21 12.42 -17.74
C GLN A 177 -8.43 11.40 -18.59
N SER A 178 -7.74 11.84 -19.63
CA SER A 178 -6.94 11.00 -20.53
C SER A 178 -5.43 11.05 -20.25
N GLN A 179 -5.02 11.77 -19.21
CA GLN A 179 -3.60 11.92 -18.86
C GLN A 179 -3.21 10.94 -17.75
N SER A 180 -1.95 10.50 -17.79
CA SER A 180 -1.30 9.64 -16.80
C SER A 180 -0.01 10.29 -16.33
N VAL A 181 0.39 9.96 -15.10
CA VAL A 181 1.75 10.24 -14.62
C VAL A 181 2.65 9.06 -15.01
N ASP A 182 3.92 9.32 -15.29
CA ASP A 182 4.84 8.25 -15.74
C ASP A 182 5.00 7.16 -14.68
N PHE A 183 5.16 7.56 -13.42
CA PHE A 183 5.16 6.65 -12.28
C PHE A 183 4.41 7.24 -11.11
N SER A 184 3.87 6.36 -10.28
CA SER A 184 3.33 6.73 -8.98
C SER A 184 3.71 5.72 -7.92
N ILE A 185 3.86 6.21 -6.69
CA ILE A 185 3.99 5.37 -5.50
C ILE A 185 2.83 5.73 -4.57
N GLU A 186 2.01 4.73 -4.29
CA GLU A 186 0.96 4.82 -3.28
C GLU A 186 1.38 4.01 -2.07
N ILE A 187 1.35 4.64 -0.90
CA ILE A 187 1.64 3.96 0.34
C ILE A 187 0.33 3.81 1.12
N PRO A 188 -0.07 2.58 1.48
CA PRO A 188 -1.15 2.37 2.42
C PRO A 188 -0.71 2.83 3.82
N LEU A 189 -0.89 4.13 4.06
CA LEU A 189 -1.06 4.82 5.33
C LEU A 189 0.11 5.00 6.33
N TYR A 190 0.26 6.28 6.70
CA TYR A 190 0.36 6.73 8.09
C TYR A 190 -0.38 8.06 8.24
N PHE A 191 -1.36 8.15 9.15
CA PHE A 191 -2.01 9.42 9.51
C PHE A 191 -1.63 9.78 10.94
N ASP A 192 -0.97 10.93 11.11
CA ASP A 192 -1.01 11.70 12.35
C ASP A 192 -2.03 12.82 12.12
N PRO A 193 -3.27 12.69 12.61
CA PRO A 193 -4.33 13.67 12.40
C PRO A 193 -3.96 15.06 12.94
N GLN A 194 -3.03 15.14 13.91
CA GLN A 194 -2.58 16.41 14.47
C GLN A 194 -1.58 17.12 13.55
N LYS A 195 -0.82 16.37 12.73
CA LYS A 195 0.13 16.94 11.77
C LYS A 195 -0.51 17.33 10.44
N PHE A 196 -1.62 16.69 10.06
CA PHE A 196 -2.26 16.90 8.75
C PHE A 196 -3.81 16.91 8.82
N PRO A 197 -4.41 17.91 9.47
CA PRO A 197 -5.88 18.03 9.50
C PRO A 197 -6.44 18.27 8.09
N GLY A 198 -7.40 17.45 7.67
CA GLY A 198 -8.15 17.62 6.40
C GLY A 198 -7.64 16.83 5.18
N VAL A 199 -6.57 16.05 5.31
CA VAL A 199 -6.08 15.14 4.24
C VAL A 199 -6.84 13.81 4.30
N ASP A 200 -7.20 13.20 3.17
CA ASP A 200 -7.81 11.86 3.19
C ASP A 200 -6.74 10.85 3.62
N PRO A 201 -6.93 10.09 4.71
CA PRO A 201 -5.93 9.14 5.18
C PRO A 201 -5.53 8.11 4.13
N ARG A 202 -6.40 7.81 3.18
CA ARG A 202 -6.24 6.67 2.26
C ARG A 202 -5.20 6.89 1.15
N HIS A 203 -4.75 8.12 0.89
CA HIS A 203 -4.02 8.42 -0.35
C HIS A 203 -2.90 9.45 -0.17
N ARG A 204 -1.76 9.02 0.39
CA ARG A 204 -0.48 9.74 0.20
C ARG A 204 0.20 9.15 -1.02
N ASN A 205 0.08 9.86 -2.13
CA ASN A 205 0.71 9.47 -3.39
C ASN A 205 1.97 10.31 -3.62
N LEU A 206 2.96 9.71 -4.24
CA LEU A 206 4.08 10.40 -4.87
C LEU A 206 3.96 10.19 -6.38
N ALA A 207 3.70 11.25 -7.12
CA ALA A 207 3.77 11.25 -8.58
C ALA A 207 5.21 11.55 -9.02
N ILE A 208 5.72 10.78 -9.97
CA ILE A 208 7.03 10.98 -10.57
C ILE A 208 6.84 11.12 -12.09
N GLU A 209 7.17 12.30 -12.60
CA GLU A 209 7.12 12.61 -14.03
C GLU A 209 8.52 12.58 -14.62
N VAL A 210 8.65 11.99 -15.80
CA VAL A 210 9.91 11.82 -16.53
C VAL A 210 9.88 12.75 -17.75
N ASP A 211 10.24 14.00 -17.51
CA ASP A 211 10.19 15.04 -18.54
C ASP A 211 11.28 14.79 -19.60
N GLY A 212 10.84 14.58 -20.84
CA GLY A 212 11.70 14.61 -22.02
C GLY A 212 12.15 16.03 -22.39
N PRO A 213 13.00 16.19 -23.42
CA PRO A 213 13.49 17.50 -23.85
C PRO A 213 12.41 18.46 -24.39
N HIS A 214 11.15 18.02 -24.55
CA HIS A 214 10.06 18.79 -25.14
C HIS A 214 9.17 19.57 -24.14
N HIS A 215 9.45 19.53 -22.83
CA HIS A 215 8.58 20.13 -21.79
C HIS A 215 8.79 21.65 -21.56
N ALA A 216 9.34 22.36 -22.53
CA ALA A 216 9.59 23.81 -22.42
C ALA A 216 8.38 24.69 -22.79
N ASP A 217 7.26 24.10 -23.20
CA ASP A 217 6.10 24.85 -23.71
C ASP A 217 5.31 25.52 -22.58
N PHE A 218 4.94 26.79 -22.79
CA PHE A 218 4.28 27.65 -21.80
C PHE A 218 2.89 27.13 -21.41
N ASN A 219 2.17 26.52 -22.36
CA ASN A 219 0.87 25.90 -22.11
C ASN A 219 1.00 24.64 -21.25
N GLN A 220 2.07 23.86 -21.42
CA GLN A 220 2.36 22.70 -20.58
C GLN A 220 2.58 23.14 -19.12
N ARG A 221 3.32 24.23 -18.90
CA ARG A 221 3.54 24.81 -17.55
C ARG A 221 2.25 25.27 -16.86
N ILE A 222 1.27 25.77 -17.61
CA ILE A 222 -0.03 26.16 -17.03
C ILE A 222 -0.84 24.92 -16.65
N LEU A 223 -0.89 23.91 -17.52
CA LEU A 223 -1.54 22.63 -17.23
C LEU A 223 -0.90 21.93 -16.03
N ASP A 224 0.42 22.00 -15.93
CA ASP A 224 1.23 21.53 -14.82
C ASP A 224 0.89 22.23 -13.49
N ILE A 225 0.76 23.56 -13.48
CA ILE A 225 0.36 24.31 -12.27
C ILE A 225 -1.07 23.96 -11.84
N ILE A 226 -1.96 23.76 -12.81
CA ILE A 226 -3.34 23.35 -12.54
C ILE A 226 -3.37 21.90 -11.99
N ARG A 227 -2.53 21.02 -12.56
CA ARG A 227 -2.33 19.63 -12.11
C ARG A 227 -1.79 19.57 -10.68
N ASP A 228 -0.71 20.29 -10.39
CA ASP A 228 -0.05 20.29 -9.08
C ASP A 228 -0.94 20.90 -7.98
N ARG A 229 -1.89 21.78 -8.35
CA ARG A 229 -2.89 22.34 -7.42
C ARG A 229 -4.07 21.41 -7.15
N ALA A 230 -4.35 20.48 -8.07
CA ALA A 230 -5.52 19.61 -8.00
C ALA A 230 -5.19 18.17 -7.57
N ALA A 231 -3.93 17.76 -7.73
CA ALA A 231 -3.43 16.51 -7.21
C ALA A 231 -3.23 16.62 -5.69
N ASP A 232 -3.81 15.71 -4.94
CA ASP A 232 -3.56 15.58 -3.49
C ASP A 232 -2.30 14.75 -3.24
N CYS A 233 -1.23 15.03 -3.98
CA CYS A 233 -0.01 14.22 -3.99
C CYS A 233 1.26 15.05 -4.06
N ASP A 234 2.34 14.51 -3.48
CA ASP A 234 3.67 15.06 -3.70
C ASP A 234 4.10 14.75 -5.14
N THR A 235 4.75 15.70 -5.84
CA THR A 235 5.17 15.50 -7.24
C THR A 235 6.66 15.78 -7.40
N VAL A 236 7.37 14.88 -8.07
CA VAL A 236 8.78 15.02 -8.45
C VAL A 236 8.91 14.91 -9.96
N ARG A 237 9.66 15.83 -10.57
CA ARG A 237 9.98 15.77 -12.00
C ARG A 237 11.45 15.43 -12.21
N ILE A 238 11.70 14.43 -13.04
CA ILE A 238 13.02 13.91 -13.36
C ILE A 238 13.25 14.20 -14.84
N THR A 239 14.24 15.04 -15.11
CA THR A 239 14.62 15.43 -16.47
C THR A 239 15.84 14.64 -16.92
N GLN A 240 16.15 14.62 -18.21
CA GLN A 240 17.39 13.97 -18.71
C GLN A 240 18.67 14.51 -18.06
N ASN A 241 18.67 15.76 -17.57
CA ASN A 241 19.80 16.33 -16.83
C ASN A 241 19.98 15.70 -15.44
N ASP A 242 18.93 15.10 -14.87
CA ASP A 242 18.96 14.38 -13.59
C ASP A 242 19.48 12.94 -13.73
N SER A 243 19.77 12.46 -14.95
CA SER A 243 20.21 11.08 -15.24
C SER A 243 21.53 10.69 -14.57
N ILE A 244 22.39 11.67 -14.28
CA ILE A 244 23.71 11.47 -13.65
C ILE A 244 23.64 11.72 -12.14
N SER A 245 22.88 12.72 -11.71
CA SER A 245 22.66 13.03 -10.30
C SER A 245 21.39 13.83 -10.14
N LEU A 246 20.44 13.27 -9.38
CA LEU A 246 19.23 13.97 -9.00
C LEU A 246 19.56 15.13 -8.05
N ALA A 247 18.92 16.29 -8.27
CA ALA A 247 19.04 17.43 -7.37
C ALA A 247 18.72 17.06 -5.91
N ALA A 248 19.43 17.68 -4.96
CA ALA A 248 19.41 17.27 -3.55
C ALA A 248 18.02 17.37 -2.91
N ASP A 249 17.24 18.37 -3.29
CA ASP A 249 15.85 18.60 -2.88
C ASP A 249 14.92 17.49 -3.39
N LYS A 250 15.01 17.13 -4.68
CA LYS A 250 14.23 16.02 -5.27
C LYS A 250 14.59 14.68 -4.61
N LYS A 251 15.89 14.43 -4.41
CA LYS A 251 16.37 13.23 -3.70
C LYS A 251 15.88 13.20 -2.27
N ALA A 252 15.90 14.33 -1.57
CA ALA A 252 15.38 14.43 -0.21
C ALA A 252 13.87 14.20 -0.15
N LEU A 253 13.10 14.69 -1.13
CA LEU A 253 11.66 14.44 -1.22
C LEU A 253 11.37 12.95 -1.38
N ILE A 254 11.95 12.29 -2.38
CA ILE A 254 11.79 10.83 -2.59
C ILE A 254 12.25 10.06 -1.35
N THR A 255 13.44 10.36 -0.84
CA THR A 255 13.98 9.68 0.35
C THR A 255 13.07 9.86 1.56
N SER A 256 12.60 11.09 1.81
CA SER A 256 11.70 11.36 2.94
C SER A 256 10.36 10.66 2.77
N PHE A 257 9.83 10.54 1.56
CA PHE A 257 8.62 9.80 1.27
C PHE A 257 8.82 8.31 1.57
N LEU A 258 9.96 7.73 1.17
CA LEU A 258 10.26 6.32 1.45
C LEU A 258 10.56 6.04 2.93
N ASP A 259 11.32 6.93 3.58
CA ASP A 259 11.76 6.79 4.98
C ASP A 259 10.61 7.00 5.97
N ARG A 260 9.67 7.89 5.67
CA ARG A 260 8.47 8.12 6.50
C ARG A 260 7.58 6.89 6.62
N HIS A 261 7.79 5.90 5.76
CA HIS A 261 6.84 4.83 5.51
C HIS A 261 7.49 3.44 5.37
N TYR A 262 8.59 3.21 6.12
CA TYR A 262 9.12 1.86 6.44
C TYR A 262 9.84 1.10 5.32
N ILE A 263 10.44 1.78 4.33
CA ILE A 263 11.03 1.12 3.15
C ILE A 263 12.51 0.74 3.31
N ARG A 264 13.17 1.12 4.42
CA ARG A 264 14.59 0.78 4.66
C ARG A 264 14.75 -0.41 5.60
N TYR A 265 15.42 -1.44 5.09
CA TYR A 265 15.86 -2.65 5.76
C TYR A 265 17.11 -2.42 6.60
#